data_AF-T2G7C6-F1
#
_entry.id   AF-T2G7C6-F1
#
_cell.length_a   1.000
_cell.length_b   1.000
_cell.length_c   1.000
_cell.angle_alpha   90.00
_cell.angle_beta   90.00
_cell.angle_gamma   90.00
#
_symmetry.space_group_name_H-M   'P 1'
#
loop_
_entity.id
_entity.type
_entity.pdbx_description
1 polymer ?
#
loop_
_entity_poly.entity_id
_entity_poly.type
_entity_poly.pdbx_seq_one_letter_code
_entity_poly.pdbx_strand_id
1 'polypeptide(L)'
;MEQTPSRGGLLGWLKLCGCLLAIAAFMFVVGPWARRQIPEAQALADFIDSSGMRANQIYYTDIPETAWAEQNARASINYRPVGPQ
;
A
#
# COMPACT_ATOMS: atom_id res chain seq x y z
N MET A 1 14.93 41.91 -2.60
CA MET A 1 14.73 40.45 -2.70
C MET A 1 15.07 40.07 -4.13
N GLU A 2 16.34 39.71 -4.38
CA GLU A 2 16.79 39.30 -5.72
C GLU A 2 16.22 37.92 -6.04
N GLN A 3 15.42 37.83 -7.10
CA GLN A 3 15.04 36.56 -7.69
C GLN A 3 16.18 36.12 -8.62
N THR A 4 16.96 35.13 -8.18
CA THR A 4 17.97 34.49 -9.01
C THR A 4 17.30 33.69 -10.13
N PRO A 5 17.72 33.84 -11.41
CA PRO A 5 17.14 33.06 -12.49
C PRO A 5 17.54 31.59 -12.36
N SER A 6 16.55 30.72 -12.16
CA SER A 6 16.72 29.27 -12.09
C SER A 6 17.15 28.72 -13.46
N ARG A 7 18.47 28.61 -13.68
CA ARG A 7 19.05 27.87 -14.81
C ARG A 7 18.86 26.34 -14.69
N GLY A 8 18.23 25.86 -13.61
CA GLY A 8 17.98 24.44 -13.31
C GLY A 8 16.55 23.95 -13.59
N GLY A 9 15.67 24.80 -14.13
CA GLY A 9 14.24 24.47 -14.29
C GLY A 9 13.98 23.20 -15.10
N LEU A 10 14.57 23.09 -16.30
CA LEU A 10 14.29 21.97 -17.20
C LEU A 10 14.77 20.61 -16.63
N LEU A 11 15.95 20.60 -16.01
CA LEU A 11 16.53 19.40 -15.39
C LEU A 11 15.73 18.98 -14.15
N GLY A 12 15.23 19.95 -13.38
CA GLY A 12 14.33 19.72 -12.26
C GLY A 12 13.00 19.10 -12.70
N TRP A 13 12.37 19.66 -13.74
CA TRP A 13 11.14 19.11 -14.32
C TRP A 13 11.34 17.71 -14.92
N LEU A 14 12.46 17.45 -15.59
CA LEU A 14 12.82 16.11 -16.08
C LEU A 14 12.96 15.09 -14.94
N LYS A 15 13.63 15.46 -13.84
CA LYS A 15 13.72 14.59 -12.65
C LYS A 15 12.35 14.34 -12.02
N LEU A 16 11.50 15.36 -11.95
CA LEU A 16 10.15 15.24 -11.41
C LEU A 16 9.31 14.28 -12.27
N CYS A 17 9.30 14.48 -13.59
CA CYS A 17 8.62 13.59 -14.53
C CYS A 17 9.19 12.17 -14.47
N GLY A 18 10.51 12.02 -14.33
CA GLY A 18 11.16 10.72 -14.17
C GLY A 18 10.70 9.99 -12.91
N CYS A 19 10.63 10.67 -11.76
CA CYS A 19 10.10 10.08 -10.52
C CYS A 19 8.62 9.71 -10.65
N LEU A 20 7.79 10.58 -11.22
CA LEU A 20 6.37 10.27 -11.43
C LEU A 20 6.19 9.04 -12.33
N LEU A 21 6.96 8.95 -13.41
CA LEU A 21 6.95 7.79 -14.30
C LEU A 21 7.46 6.53 -13.61
N ALA A 22 8.48 6.63 -12.75
CA ALA A 22 8.96 5.48 -11.99
C ALA A 22 7.89 4.95 -11.01
N ILE A 23 7.19 5.85 -10.31
CA ILE A 23 6.08 5.48 -9.42
C ILE A 23 4.95 4.85 -10.25
N ALA A 24 4.57 5.47 -11.36
CA ALA A 24 3.54 4.93 -12.24
C ALA A 24 3.94 3.54 -12.79
N ALA A 25 5.17 3.36 -13.24
CA ALA A 25 5.68 2.07 -13.71
C ALA A 25 5.63 1.02 -12.59
N PHE A 26 5.98 1.38 -11.36
CA PHE A 26 5.87 0.47 -10.23
C PHE A 26 4.40 0.05 -9.98
N MET A 27 3.46 0.99 -10.00
CA MET A 27 2.05 0.69 -9.78
C MET A 27 1.41 -0.13 -10.92
N PHE A 28 1.67 0.23 -12.18
CA PHE A 28 0.97 -0.33 -13.34
C PHE A 28 1.72 -1.47 -14.04
N VAL A 29 3.03 -1.64 -13.80
CA VAL A 29 3.82 -2.73 -14.40
C VAL A 29 4.20 -3.75 -13.34
N VAL A 30 4.85 -3.30 -12.25
CA VAL A 30 5.35 -4.22 -11.21
C VAL A 30 4.21 -4.85 -10.44
N GLY A 31 3.15 -4.09 -10.09
CA GLY A 31 1.96 -4.63 -9.42
C GLY A 31 1.30 -5.80 -10.17
N PRO A 32 0.87 -5.62 -11.44
CA PRO A 32 0.29 -6.70 -12.24
C PRO A 32 1.27 -7.84 -12.53
N TRP A 33 2.57 -7.55 -12.69
CA TRP A 33 3.59 -8.58 -12.84
C TRP A 33 3.72 -9.44 -11.58
N ALA A 34 3.73 -8.82 -10.40
CA ALA A 34 3.79 -9.51 -9.11
C ALA A 34 2.57 -10.41 -8.90
N ARG A 35 1.36 -9.91 -9.22
CA ARG A 35 0.13 -10.73 -9.19
C ARG A 35 0.19 -11.97 -10.09
N ARG A 36 0.93 -11.93 -11.20
CA ARG A 36 1.04 -13.07 -12.14
C ARG A 36 2.12 -14.08 -11.74
N GLN A 37 3.20 -13.60 -11.13
CA GLN A 37 4.39 -14.43 -10.89
C GLN A 37 4.52 -14.93 -9.45
N ILE A 38 3.85 -14.27 -8.50
CA ILE A 38 3.94 -14.58 -7.07
C ILE A 38 2.57 -15.10 -6.60
N PRO A 39 2.43 -16.41 -6.33
CA PRO A 39 1.16 -17.01 -5.91
C PRO A 39 0.58 -16.36 -4.65
N GLU A 40 1.43 -15.96 -3.70
CA GLU A 40 1.01 -15.30 -2.47
C GLU A 40 0.43 -13.90 -2.74
N ALA A 41 1.00 -13.19 -3.72
CA ALA A 41 0.50 -11.88 -4.13
C ALA A 41 -0.85 -12.00 -4.84
N GLN A 42 -1.06 -13.09 -5.59
CA GLN A 42 -2.36 -13.41 -6.17
C GLN A 42 -3.39 -13.75 -5.09
N ALA A 43 -3.05 -14.64 -4.15
CA ALA A 43 -3.96 -15.01 -3.07
C ALA A 43 -4.38 -13.80 -2.22
N LEU A 44 -3.44 -12.88 -1.94
CA LEU A 44 -3.74 -11.63 -1.26
C LEU A 44 -4.65 -10.72 -2.09
N ALA A 45 -4.39 -10.61 -3.39
CA ALA A 45 -5.21 -9.83 -4.31
C ALA A 45 -6.66 -10.37 -4.38
N ASP A 46 -6.82 -11.68 -4.51
CA ASP A 46 -8.13 -12.34 -4.54
C ASP A 46 -8.86 -12.15 -3.21
N PHE A 47 -8.14 -12.20 -2.08
CA PHE A 47 -8.73 -11.91 -0.78
C PHE A 47 -9.23 -10.46 -0.70
N ILE A 48 -8.43 -9.47 -1.13
CA ILE A 48 -8.82 -8.05 -1.16
C ILE A 48 -10.05 -7.84 -2.04
N ASP A 49 -10.08 -8.46 -3.23
CA ASP A 49 -11.20 -8.33 -4.16
C ASP A 49 -12.46 -9.02 -3.61
N SER A 50 -12.32 -10.20 -2.98
CA SER A 50 -13.46 -10.96 -2.41
C SER A 50 -14.06 -10.34 -1.15
N SER A 51 -13.26 -9.64 -0.35
CA SER A 51 -13.68 -8.94 0.87
C SER A 51 -14.27 -7.55 0.58
N GLY A 52 -14.29 -7.12 -0.69
CA GLY A 52 -14.69 -5.76 -1.05
C GLY A 52 -13.75 -4.69 -0.47
N MET A 53 -12.53 -5.08 -0.07
CA MET A 53 -11.56 -4.18 0.53
C MET A 53 -11.09 -3.16 -0.50
N ARG A 54 -11.52 -1.91 -0.32
CA ARG A 54 -10.95 -0.79 -1.06
C ARG A 54 -9.64 -0.39 -0.40
N ALA A 55 -8.56 -1.07 -0.77
CA ALA A 55 -7.20 -0.87 -0.24
C ALA A 55 -6.61 0.54 -0.49
N ASN A 56 -7.35 1.43 -1.16
CA ASN A 56 -6.99 2.85 -1.35
C ASN A 56 -7.69 3.80 -0.38
N GLN A 57 -8.51 3.30 0.55
CA GLN A 57 -9.23 4.16 1.48
C GLN A 57 -8.34 4.62 2.63
N ILE A 58 -8.55 5.87 3.04
CA ILE A 58 -7.86 6.47 4.20
C ILE A 58 -8.49 5.99 5.51
N TYR A 59 -9.79 5.68 5.51
CA TYR A 59 -10.51 5.15 6.66
C TYR A 59 -11.12 3.79 6.32
N TYR A 60 -10.87 2.79 7.18
CA TYR A 60 -11.32 1.41 7.01
C TYR A 60 -12.45 1.05 7.96
N THR A 61 -13.28 2.04 8.33
CA THR A 61 -14.41 1.88 9.26
C THR A 61 -15.52 1.01 8.71
N ASP A 62 -15.59 0.90 7.39
CA ASP A 62 -16.68 0.24 6.68
C ASP A 62 -16.33 -1.23 6.36
N ILE A 63 -15.15 -1.69 6.79
CA ILE A 63 -14.62 -3.02 6.49
C ILE A 63 -14.72 -3.87 7.77
N PRO A 64 -15.58 -4.90 7.80
CA PRO A 64 -15.77 -5.72 9.01
C PRO A 64 -14.48 -6.42 9.49
N GLU A 65 -13.56 -6.70 8.57
CA GLU A 65 -12.28 -7.32 8.87
C GLU A 65 -11.37 -6.47 9.75
N THR A 66 -11.46 -5.14 9.71
CA THR A 66 -10.68 -4.29 10.63
C THR A 66 -11.18 -4.39 12.06
N ALA A 67 -12.50 -4.51 12.25
CA ALA A 67 -13.09 -4.74 13.57
C ALA A 67 -12.64 -6.09 14.15
N TRP A 68 -12.62 -7.15 13.33
CA TRP A 68 -12.11 -8.47 13.75
C TRP A 68 -10.62 -8.45 14.03
N ALA A 69 -9.82 -7.78 13.18
CA ALA A 69 -8.39 -7.64 13.40
C ALA A 69 -8.09 -6.89 14.69
N GLU A 70 -8.81 -5.80 14.96
CA GLU A 70 -8.67 -5.04 16.19
C GLU A 70 -9.10 -5.86 17.42
N GLN A 71 -10.21 -6.59 17.34
CA GLN A 71 -10.65 -7.46 18.42
C GLN A 71 -9.61 -8.55 18.73
N ASN A 72 -9.06 -9.19 17.69
CA ASN A 72 -8.02 -10.21 17.83
C ASN A 72 -6.69 -9.64 18.32
N ALA A 73 -6.31 -8.44 17.89
CA ALA A 73 -5.12 -7.74 18.37
C ALA A 73 -5.26 -7.35 19.85
N ARG A 74 -6.45 -6.89 20.27
CA ARG A 74 -6.75 -6.64 21.69
C ARG A 74 -6.73 -7.94 22.49
N ALA A 75 -7.28 -9.02 21.93
CA ALA A 75 -7.27 -10.33 22.58
C ALA A 75 -5.85 -10.87 22.76
N SER A 76 -4.95 -10.71 21.78
CA SER A 76 -3.57 -11.19 21.90
C SER A 76 -2.73 -10.41 22.91
N ILE A 77 -3.06 -9.13 23.14
CA ILE A 77 -2.44 -8.29 24.17
C ILE A 77 -3.01 -8.62 25.56
N ASN A 78 -4.35 -8.66 25.69
CA ASN A 78 -5.03 -8.82 26.98
C ASN A 78 -5.05 -10.28 27.48
N TYR A 79 -5.06 -11.24 26.56
CA TYR A 79 -5.13 -12.68 26.82
C TYR A 79 -4.00 -13.37 26.06
N ARG A 80 -2.77 -12.99 26.42
CA ARG A 80 -1.57 -13.56 25.81
C ARG A 80 -1.62 -15.09 25.89
N PRO A 81 -1.51 -15.81 24.77
CA PRO A 81 -1.51 -17.26 24.80
C PRO A 81 -0.32 -17.74 25.63
N VAL A 82 -0.62 -18.34 26.77
CA VAL A 82 0.34 -19.12 27.55
C VAL A 82 0.33 -20.53 26.95
N GLY A 83 1.50 -21.05 26.60
CA GLY A 83 1.63 -22.38 26.01
C GLY A 83 1.03 -23.48 26.89
N PRO A 84 0.93 -24.73 26.39
CA PRO A 84 0.42 -25.84 27.17
C PRO A 84 1.18 -25.96 28.50
N GLN A 85 0.43 -26.13 29.60
CA GLN A 85 0.97 -26.33 30.95
C GLN A 85 1.44 -27.77 31.13
#